data_AF-A0A7T0NWW9-F1
#
_entry.id   AF-A0A7T0NWW9-F1
#
_cell.length_a   1.000
_cell.length_b   1.000
_cell.length_c   1.000
_cell.angle_alpha   90.00
_cell.angle_beta   90.00
_cell.angle_gamma   90.00
#
_symmetry.space_group_name_H-M   'P 1'
#
loop_
_entity.id
_entity.type
_entity.pdbx_description
1 polymer ?
#
loop_
_entity_poly.entity_id
_entity_poly.type
_entity_poly.pdbx_seq_one_letter_code
_entity_poly.pdbx_strand_id
1 'polypeptide(L)'
;MERNYQVAASAFVHPDELHWRTAFHEAGHAAAIHIRNQQKQLPPVFFEIQVKRPAKHTDEFFAKVIDGNLIQNLPIAVIESFSTLSNTVQHSCQRAYEADVVNLLVGPLAEAKYVSIRDDEIFNLNLINLNALRNYGGHSDLERANHYLEYFITSKAHREQKLAELLTQAYQFINTPNYWKCIQSLAHFILDSQQEVITCDEAITIFDCCLLAQQHTRWGNFIEFAGR
;
A
#
# COMPACT_ATOMS: atom_id res chain seq x y z
N MET A 1 -21.03 -3.89 -0.22
CA MET A 1 -21.98 -2.91 -0.78
C MET A 1 -21.67 -2.75 -2.25
N GLU A 2 -22.70 -2.79 -3.10
CA GLU A 2 -22.62 -2.62 -4.55
C GLU A 2 -22.13 -1.21 -4.93
N ARG A 3 -21.28 -1.13 -5.97
CA ARG A 3 -20.61 0.10 -6.42
C ARG A 3 -21.46 0.78 -7.50
N ASN A 4 -21.89 2.01 -7.29
CA ASN A 4 -22.51 2.84 -8.33
C ASN A 4 -21.55 3.97 -8.73
N TYR A 5 -21.00 3.90 -9.94
CA TYR A 5 -20.21 4.99 -10.51
C TYR A 5 -20.94 5.57 -11.72
N GLN A 6 -21.44 6.80 -11.60
CA GLN A 6 -21.70 7.65 -12.77
C GLN A 6 -20.40 8.39 -13.10
N VAL A 7 -19.68 7.91 -14.12
CA VAL A 7 -18.45 8.52 -14.63
C VAL A 7 -18.81 9.54 -15.71
N ALA A 8 -18.40 10.80 -15.53
CA ALA A 8 -18.43 11.81 -16.58
C ALA A 8 -17.41 11.43 -17.67
N ALA A 9 -17.86 11.38 -18.92
CA ALA A 9 -17.10 10.87 -20.06
C ALA A 9 -15.88 11.74 -20.43
N SER A 10 -14.70 11.12 -20.57
CA SER A 10 -13.62 11.52 -21.49
C SER A 10 -12.47 10.51 -21.50
N ALA A 11 -11.95 10.23 -22.70
CA ALA A 11 -10.80 9.40 -23.08
C ALA A 11 -10.96 7.88 -22.87
N PHE A 12 -10.32 7.08 -23.73
CA PHE A 12 -10.42 5.61 -23.80
C PHE A 12 -10.13 4.96 -22.43
N VAL A 13 -11.19 4.69 -21.67
CA VAL A 13 -11.10 3.86 -20.46
C VAL A 13 -10.85 2.43 -20.94
N HIS A 14 -9.68 1.88 -20.61
CA HIS A 14 -9.36 0.48 -20.90
C HIS A 14 -10.49 -0.40 -20.32
N PRO A 15 -11.01 -1.41 -21.05
CA PRO A 15 -12.11 -2.24 -20.56
C PRO A 15 -11.80 -2.90 -19.20
N ASP A 16 -10.51 -3.10 -18.91
CA ASP A 16 -9.99 -3.62 -17.63
C ASP A 16 -9.44 -2.55 -16.67
N GLU A 17 -9.77 -1.28 -16.83
CA GLU A 17 -9.26 -0.18 -15.99
C GLU A 17 -9.42 -0.45 -14.49
N LEU A 18 -10.57 -1.00 -14.11
CA LEU A 18 -10.84 -1.34 -12.71
C LEU A 18 -9.88 -2.43 -12.20
N HIS A 19 -9.45 -3.35 -13.07
CA HIS A 19 -8.51 -4.41 -12.72
C HIS A 19 -7.14 -3.81 -12.44
N TRP A 20 -6.68 -2.89 -13.30
CA TRP A 20 -5.43 -2.17 -13.11
C TRP A 20 -5.41 -1.38 -11.81
N ARG A 21 -6.45 -0.58 -11.56
CA ARG A 21 -6.59 0.19 -10.31
C ARG A 21 -6.52 -0.73 -9.09
N THR A 22 -7.25 -1.84 -9.11
CA THR A 22 -7.25 -2.83 -8.03
C THR A 22 -5.86 -3.47 -7.85
N ALA A 23 -5.21 -3.88 -8.94
CA ALA A 23 -3.88 -4.48 -8.86
C ALA A 23 -2.83 -3.52 -8.29
N PHE A 24 -2.86 -2.25 -8.68
CA PHE A 24 -2.00 -1.21 -8.10
C PHE A 24 -2.30 -0.94 -6.63
N HIS A 25 -3.57 -0.94 -6.26
CA HIS A 25 -4.02 -0.80 -4.87
C HIS A 25 -3.42 -1.91 -3.99
N GLU A 26 -3.62 -3.17 -4.36
CA GLU A 26 -3.13 -4.32 -3.59
C GLU A 26 -1.61 -4.44 -3.61
N ALA A 27 -0.96 -4.17 -4.74
CA ALA A 27 0.50 -4.13 -4.82
C ALA A 27 1.09 -3.03 -3.91
N GLY A 28 0.39 -1.90 -3.75
CA GLY A 28 0.75 -0.85 -2.82
C GLY A 28 0.77 -1.34 -1.37
N HIS A 29 -0.30 -2.00 -0.92
CA HIS A 29 -0.35 -2.60 0.42
C HIS A 29 0.78 -3.60 0.64
N ALA A 30 0.93 -4.58 -0.27
CA ALA A 30 1.96 -5.61 -0.16
C ALA A 30 3.38 -5.01 -0.08
N ALA A 31 3.67 -4.00 -0.90
CA ALA A 31 4.97 -3.32 -0.88
C ALA A 31 5.23 -2.58 0.44
N ALA A 32 4.21 -1.95 1.03
CA ALA A 32 4.36 -1.30 2.34
C ALA A 32 4.57 -2.33 3.47
N ILE A 33 3.77 -3.39 3.47
CA ILE A 33 3.83 -4.48 4.44
C ILE A 33 5.22 -5.13 4.46
N HIS A 34 5.84 -5.31 3.30
CA HIS A 34 7.18 -5.89 3.21
C HIS A 34 8.29 -4.84 3.34
N ILE A 35 8.42 -3.97 2.33
CA ILE A 35 9.58 -3.09 2.16
C ILE A 35 9.62 -2.06 3.29
N ARG A 36 8.51 -1.37 3.55
CA ARG A 36 8.50 -0.27 4.53
C ARG A 36 8.68 -0.80 5.96
N ASN A 37 8.03 -1.91 6.31
CA ASN A 37 8.19 -2.51 7.64
C ASN A 37 9.65 -2.93 7.88
N GLN A 38 10.31 -3.54 6.89
CA GLN A 38 11.74 -3.85 6.96
C GLN A 38 12.60 -2.60 7.18
N GLN A 39 12.35 -1.51 6.45
CA GLN A 39 13.08 -0.26 6.64
C GLN A 39 12.93 0.33 8.04
N LYS A 40 11.76 0.13 8.66
CA LYS A 40 11.48 0.55 10.03
C LYS A 40 11.97 -0.46 11.07
N GLN A 41 12.63 -1.54 10.66
CA GLN A 41 13.09 -2.64 11.51
C GLN A 41 11.95 -3.21 12.35
N LEU A 42 10.77 -3.33 11.74
CA LEU A 42 9.60 -3.94 12.37
C LEU A 42 9.63 -5.45 12.16
N PRO A 43 8.97 -6.23 13.04
CA PRO A 43 8.87 -7.68 12.86
C PRO A 43 8.28 -8.03 11.48
N PRO A 44 8.75 -9.12 10.84
CA PRO A 44 8.13 -9.59 9.61
C PRO A 44 6.70 -10.05 9.88
N VAL A 45 5.84 -9.83 8.89
CA VAL A 45 4.43 -10.25 8.90
C VAL A 45 4.16 -11.03 7.62
N PHE A 46 3.34 -12.06 7.74
CA PHE A 46 2.89 -12.85 6.59
C PHE A 46 1.62 -12.25 6.01
N PHE A 47 1.49 -12.31 4.70
CA PHE A 47 0.31 -11.93 3.94
C PHE A 47 0.20 -12.79 2.69
N GLU A 48 -0.96 -12.77 2.06
CA GLU A 48 -1.17 -13.34 0.72
C GLU A 48 -2.05 -12.39 -0.09
N ILE A 49 -2.01 -12.49 -1.42
CA ILE A 49 -2.89 -11.75 -2.31
C ILE A 49 -3.85 -12.74 -2.94
N GLN A 50 -5.12 -12.67 -2.57
CA GLN A 50 -6.17 -13.47 -3.17
C GLN A 50 -6.67 -12.76 -4.42
N VAL A 51 -6.69 -13.47 -5.56
CA VAL A 51 -7.11 -12.95 -6.86
C VAL A 51 -8.25 -13.82 -7.38
N LYS A 52 -9.40 -13.20 -7.65
CA LYS A 52 -10.54 -13.82 -8.30
C LYS A 52 -10.74 -13.18 -9.65
N ARG A 53 -10.66 -13.99 -10.71
CA ARG A 53 -10.80 -13.55 -12.09
C ARG A 53 -12.23 -13.74 -12.59
N PRO A 54 -12.69 -12.92 -13.54
CA PRO A 54 -13.97 -13.12 -14.19
C PRO A 54 -14.02 -14.48 -14.90
N ALA A 55 -14.90 -15.39 -14.49
CA ALA A 55 -15.15 -16.62 -15.25
C ALA A 55 -16.20 -16.39 -16.36
N LYS A 56 -17.05 -15.38 -16.16
CA LYS A 56 -18.08 -14.92 -17.09
C LYS A 56 -18.02 -13.41 -17.22
N HIS A 57 -18.59 -12.85 -18.29
CA HIS A 57 -18.67 -11.39 -18.51
C HIS A 57 -19.39 -10.62 -17.38
N THR A 58 -20.11 -11.30 -16.49
CA THR A 58 -20.80 -10.70 -15.34
C THR A 58 -19.98 -10.69 -14.05
N ASP A 59 -18.86 -11.40 -14.02
CA ASP A 59 -18.04 -11.53 -12.83
C ASP A 59 -17.03 -10.38 -12.78
N GLU A 60 -16.91 -9.70 -11.63
CA GLU A 60 -15.90 -8.66 -11.45
C GLU A 60 -14.55 -9.27 -11.07
N PHE A 61 -13.46 -8.74 -11.62
CA PHE A 61 -12.13 -8.99 -11.08
C PHE A 61 -12.03 -8.46 -9.66
N PHE A 62 -11.37 -9.24 -8.81
CA PHE A 62 -11.12 -8.88 -7.44
C PHE A 62 -9.71 -9.32 -7.09
N ALA A 63 -8.94 -8.44 -6.46
CA ALA A 63 -7.72 -8.81 -5.77
C ALA A 63 -7.79 -8.21 -4.36
N LYS A 64 -7.18 -8.90 -3.38
CA LYS A 64 -7.11 -8.40 -2.01
C LYS A 64 -5.93 -8.98 -1.25
N VAL A 65 -5.16 -8.12 -0.59
CA VAL A 65 -4.20 -8.53 0.43
C VAL A 65 -4.93 -9.01 1.69
N ILE A 66 -4.63 -10.23 2.12
CA ILE A 66 -5.13 -10.85 3.34
C ILE A 66 -4.02 -10.89 4.38
N ASP A 67 -4.38 -10.61 5.64
CA ASP A 67 -3.48 -10.45 6.79
C ASP A 67 -2.47 -9.30 6.64
N GLY A 68 -1.21 -9.51 7.01
CA GLY A 68 -0.14 -8.51 6.90
C GLY A 68 -0.15 -7.37 7.91
N ASN A 69 -0.96 -7.43 8.98
CA ASN A 69 -0.99 -6.37 9.99
C ASN A 69 -0.08 -6.72 11.18
N LEU A 70 0.79 -5.80 11.57
CA LEU A 70 1.67 -5.95 12.73
C LEU A 70 0.88 -6.09 14.03
N ILE A 71 -0.29 -5.44 14.12
CA ILE A 71 -1.13 -5.50 15.32
C ILE A 71 -1.68 -6.91 15.61
N GLN A 72 -1.77 -7.80 14.60
CA GLN A 72 -2.21 -9.18 14.78
C GLN A 72 -1.19 -10.00 15.59
N ASN A 73 0.08 -9.58 15.63
CA ASN A 73 1.14 -10.21 16.39
C ASN A 73 1.30 -9.64 17.81
N LEU A 74 0.46 -8.68 18.20
CA LEU A 74 0.49 -8.12 19.55
C LEU A 74 -0.27 -9.03 20.53
N PRO A 75 0.23 -9.26 21.76
CA PRO A 75 -0.51 -10.00 22.77
C PRO A 75 -1.87 -9.35 23.07
N ILE A 76 -2.94 -10.13 23.21
CA ILE A 76 -4.31 -9.63 23.46
C ILE A 76 -4.35 -8.71 24.70
N ALA A 77 -3.62 -9.05 25.76
CA ALA A 77 -3.50 -8.24 26.97
C ALA A 77 -2.92 -6.83 26.73
N VAL A 78 -2.12 -6.65 25.67
CA VAL A 78 -1.57 -5.35 25.25
C VAL A 78 -2.64 -4.49 24.56
N ILE A 79 -3.59 -5.12 23.87
CA ILE A 79 -4.68 -4.44 23.16
C ILE A 79 -5.73 -3.93 24.15
N GLU A 80 -6.08 -4.73 25.17
CA GLU A 80 -7.13 -4.40 26.13
C GLU A 80 -6.68 -3.42 27.22
N SER A 81 -5.38 -3.21 27.40
CA SER A 81 -4.82 -2.46 28.54
C SER A 81 -3.74 -1.45 28.14
N PHE A 82 -3.86 -0.84 26.94
CA PHE A 82 -2.83 0.05 26.38
C PHE A 82 -2.40 1.14 27.37
N SER A 83 -3.33 1.74 28.12
CA SER A 83 -3.06 2.82 29.08
C SER A 83 -2.32 2.38 30.35
N THR A 84 -2.28 1.09 30.67
CA THR A 84 -1.66 0.55 31.90
C THR A 84 -0.33 -0.14 31.65
N LEU A 85 0.11 -0.21 30.39
CA LEU A 85 1.39 -0.80 30.00
C LEU A 85 2.58 0.08 30.38
N SER A 86 3.77 -0.51 30.46
CA SER A 86 5.00 0.26 30.59
C SER A 86 5.24 1.12 29.33
N ASN A 87 5.90 2.27 29.51
CA ASN A 87 6.20 3.21 28.43
C ASN A 87 6.90 2.54 27.22
N THR A 88 7.74 1.53 27.45
CA THR A 88 8.45 0.81 26.39
C THR A 88 7.52 -0.07 25.54
N VAL A 89 6.57 -0.77 26.17
CA VAL A 89 5.61 -1.62 25.47
C VAL A 89 4.55 -0.76 24.75
N GLN A 90 4.11 0.34 25.37
CA GLN A 90 3.24 1.33 24.72
C GLN A 90 3.88 1.89 23.45
N HIS A 91 5.16 2.28 23.52
CA HIS A 91 5.87 2.81 22.38
C HIS A 91 6.02 1.78 21.25
N SER A 92 6.32 0.51 21.58
CA SER A 92 6.38 -0.55 20.57
C SER A 92 5.02 -0.82 19.91
N CYS A 93 3.96 -0.81 20.72
CA CYS A 93 2.59 -1.03 20.26
C CYS A 93 2.11 0.13 19.36
N GLN A 94 2.36 1.38 19.77
CA GLN A 94 2.09 2.57 18.95
C GLN A 94 2.81 2.49 17.60
N ARG A 95 4.09 2.09 17.57
CA ARG A 95 4.84 1.93 16.32
C ARG A 95 4.20 0.91 15.39
N ALA A 96 3.65 -0.19 15.92
CA ALA A 96 2.93 -1.18 15.13
C ALA A 96 1.64 -0.60 14.52
N TYR A 97 0.82 0.08 15.34
CA TYR A 97 -0.40 0.74 14.86
C TYR A 97 -0.10 1.81 13.79
N GLU A 98 0.87 2.69 14.04
CA GLU A 98 1.25 3.73 13.07
C GLU A 98 1.80 3.13 11.77
N ALA A 99 2.55 2.02 11.85
CA ALA A 99 3.04 1.33 10.68
C ALA A 99 1.90 0.70 9.87
N ASP A 100 0.96 0.03 10.53
CA ASP A 100 -0.22 -0.53 9.87
C ASP A 100 -1.08 0.56 9.23
N VAL A 101 -1.29 1.70 9.90
CA VAL A 101 -1.98 2.86 9.31
C VAL A 101 -1.30 3.31 8.01
N VAL A 102 0.04 3.41 7.99
CA VAL A 102 0.74 3.77 6.75
C VAL A 102 0.57 2.68 5.69
N ASN A 103 0.67 1.40 6.06
CA ASN A 103 0.48 0.29 5.13
C ASN A 103 -0.93 0.33 4.49
N LEU A 104 -1.95 0.74 5.24
CA LEU A 104 -3.31 0.99 4.75
C LEU A 104 -3.39 2.17 3.78
N LEU A 105 -2.70 3.27 4.04
CA LEU A 105 -2.77 4.46 3.19
C LEU A 105 -2.02 4.28 1.86
N VAL A 106 -1.04 3.39 1.79
CA VAL A 106 -0.23 3.17 0.59
C VAL A 106 -1.05 2.58 -0.56
N GLY A 107 -2.02 1.69 -0.29
CA GLY A 107 -2.89 1.11 -1.33
C GLY A 107 -3.65 2.16 -2.15
N PRO A 108 -4.53 2.98 -1.54
CA PRO A 108 -5.26 4.01 -2.28
C PRO A 108 -4.36 5.10 -2.88
N LEU A 109 -3.19 5.37 -2.29
CA LEU A 109 -2.20 6.27 -2.90
C LEU A 109 -1.53 5.66 -4.14
N ALA A 110 -1.26 4.35 -4.15
CA ALA A 110 -0.72 3.66 -5.31
C ALA A 110 -1.72 3.68 -6.46
N GLU A 111 -2.99 3.42 -6.17
CA GLU A 111 -4.09 3.54 -7.14
C GLU A 111 -4.20 4.97 -7.68
N ALA A 112 -4.19 5.98 -6.81
CA ALA A 112 -4.23 7.38 -7.21
C ALA A 112 -3.04 7.77 -8.10
N LYS A 113 -1.83 7.30 -7.77
CA LYS A 113 -0.63 7.56 -8.58
C LYS A 113 -0.71 6.90 -9.95
N TYR A 114 -1.23 5.68 -10.03
CA TYR A 114 -1.45 5.01 -11.30
C TYR A 114 -2.40 5.83 -12.18
N VAL A 115 -3.55 6.25 -11.63
CA VAL A 115 -4.54 7.06 -12.35
C VAL A 115 -3.92 8.37 -12.82
N SER A 116 -3.20 9.09 -11.96
CA SER A 116 -2.54 10.35 -12.35
C SER A 116 -1.53 10.14 -13.49
N ILE A 117 -0.69 9.09 -13.43
CA ILE A 117 0.27 8.80 -14.51
C ILE A 117 -0.44 8.47 -15.83
N ARG A 118 -1.51 7.68 -15.78
CA ARG A 118 -2.29 7.30 -16.96
C ARG A 118 -2.93 8.52 -17.63
N ASP A 119 -3.44 9.44 -16.82
CA ASP A 119 -4.14 10.64 -17.30
C ASP A 119 -3.19 11.81 -17.63
N ASP A 120 -1.88 11.59 -17.57
CA ASP A 120 -0.85 12.63 -17.72
C ASP A 120 -1.04 13.79 -16.71
N GLU A 121 -1.55 13.47 -15.53
CA GLU A 121 -1.76 14.39 -14.42
C GLU A 121 -0.62 14.33 -13.39
N ILE A 122 -0.47 15.44 -12.65
CA ILE A 122 0.55 15.55 -11.59
C ILE A 122 0.06 14.84 -10.32
N PHE A 123 0.78 13.78 -9.92
CA PHE A 123 0.60 13.17 -8.59
C PHE A 123 1.13 14.13 -7.50
N ASN A 124 0.22 14.72 -6.71
CA ASN A 124 0.56 15.72 -5.69
C ASN A 124 -0.28 15.54 -4.42
N LEU A 125 0.38 15.53 -3.26
CA LEU A 125 -0.26 15.38 -1.95
C LEU A 125 -1.28 16.47 -1.62
N ASN A 126 -1.12 17.69 -2.14
CA ASN A 126 -2.09 18.78 -1.97
C ASN A 126 -3.40 18.51 -2.71
N LEU A 127 -3.35 17.74 -3.79
CA LEU A 127 -4.52 17.33 -4.58
C LEU A 127 -5.10 16.02 -4.04
N ILE A 128 -4.23 15.10 -3.61
CA ILE A 128 -4.59 13.77 -3.11
C ILE A 128 -4.57 13.77 -1.58
N ASN A 129 -5.51 14.52 -1.00
CA ASN A 129 -5.75 14.56 0.44
C ASN A 129 -6.59 13.36 0.92
N LEU A 130 -6.83 13.25 2.22
CA LEU A 130 -7.60 12.15 2.83
C LEU A 130 -9.00 11.98 2.23
N ASN A 131 -9.66 13.06 1.83
CA ASN A 131 -10.98 12.97 1.20
C ASN A 131 -10.88 12.44 -0.23
N ALA A 132 -9.84 12.84 -0.97
CA ALA A 132 -9.60 12.38 -2.33
C ALA A 132 -9.33 10.87 -2.39
N LEU A 133 -8.64 10.30 -1.40
CA LEU A 133 -8.36 8.85 -1.33
C LEU A 133 -9.61 7.97 -1.35
N ARG A 134 -10.78 8.49 -0.96
CA ARG A 134 -12.06 7.76 -1.05
C ARG A 134 -12.46 7.46 -2.49
N ASN A 135 -11.95 8.20 -3.46
CA ASN A 135 -12.19 7.98 -4.88
C ASN A 135 -11.27 6.92 -5.49
N TYR A 136 -10.28 6.42 -4.71
CA TYR A 136 -9.24 5.48 -5.13
C TYR A 136 -9.23 4.24 -4.22
N GLY A 137 -10.40 3.64 -4.01
CA GLY A 137 -10.55 2.44 -3.18
C GLY A 137 -10.39 2.66 -1.66
N GLY A 138 -9.85 3.80 -1.22
CA GLY A 138 -9.39 4.00 0.15
C GLY A 138 -10.46 4.21 1.22
N HIS A 139 -11.74 4.01 0.93
CA HIS A 139 -12.81 4.19 1.92
C HIS A 139 -12.64 3.26 3.13
N SER A 140 -12.52 1.95 2.88
CA SER A 140 -12.35 0.95 3.95
C SER A 140 -11.00 1.10 4.65
N ASP A 141 -9.95 1.48 3.93
CA ASP A 141 -8.62 1.68 4.52
C ASP A 141 -8.58 2.87 5.44
N LEU A 142 -9.24 3.98 5.07
CA LEU A 142 -9.34 5.16 5.91
C LEU A 142 -10.17 4.89 7.16
N GLU A 143 -11.27 4.15 7.06
CA GLU A 143 -12.04 3.74 8.23
C GLU A 143 -11.20 2.91 9.19
N ARG A 144 -10.50 1.89 8.68
CA ARG A 144 -9.62 1.03 9.47
C ARG A 144 -8.43 1.81 10.06
N ALA A 145 -7.84 2.72 9.30
CA ALA A 145 -6.76 3.59 9.77
C ALA A 145 -7.23 4.50 10.92
N ASN A 146 -8.42 5.09 10.81
CA ASN A 146 -8.98 5.88 11.90
C ASN A 146 -9.23 5.01 13.14
N HIS A 147 -9.83 3.83 12.96
CA HIS A 147 -10.07 2.85 14.04
C HIS A 147 -8.78 2.49 14.79
N TYR A 148 -7.68 2.26 14.06
CA TYR A 148 -6.36 1.98 14.66
C TYR A 148 -5.83 3.13 15.51
N LEU A 149 -6.02 4.38 15.08
CA LEU A 149 -5.60 5.54 15.86
C LEU A 149 -6.44 5.75 17.14
N GLU A 150 -7.68 5.24 17.18
CA GLU A 150 -8.54 5.38 18.37
C GLU A 150 -8.00 4.60 19.58
N TYR A 151 -7.23 3.53 19.36
CA TYR A 151 -6.68 2.71 20.44
C TYR A 151 -5.68 3.46 21.35
N PHE A 152 -5.01 4.49 20.83
CA PHE A 152 -3.95 5.18 21.56
C PHE A 152 -4.04 6.71 21.50
N ILE A 153 -4.96 7.27 20.72
CA ILE A 153 -5.21 8.72 20.65
C ILE A 153 -6.70 9.01 20.88
N THR A 154 -7.00 9.57 22.05
CA THR A 154 -8.38 9.90 22.45
C THR A 154 -8.90 11.16 21.75
N SER A 155 -8.04 12.17 21.55
CA SER A 155 -8.45 13.44 20.94
C SER A 155 -8.61 13.31 19.43
N LYS A 156 -9.81 13.62 18.92
CA LYS A 156 -10.10 13.61 17.48
C LYS A 156 -9.16 14.54 16.70
N ALA A 157 -8.91 15.74 17.20
CA ALA A 157 -8.00 16.69 16.54
C ALA A 157 -6.57 16.16 16.44
N HIS A 158 -6.07 15.50 17.48
CA HIS A 158 -4.76 14.85 17.44
C HIS A 158 -4.73 13.63 16.50
N ARG A 159 -5.83 12.89 16.38
CA ARG A 159 -5.96 11.80 15.38
C ARG A 159 -5.88 12.33 13.96
N GLU A 160 -6.60 13.41 13.65
CA GLU A 160 -6.57 14.05 12.33
C GLU A 160 -5.16 14.53 11.99
N GLN A 161 -4.47 15.17 12.94
CA GLN A 161 -3.07 15.58 12.78
C GLN A 161 -2.14 14.39 12.54
N LYS A 162 -2.26 13.33 13.35
CA LYS A 162 -1.45 12.11 13.20
C LYS A 162 -1.72 11.42 11.87
N LEU A 163 -2.98 11.35 11.44
CA LEU A 163 -3.34 10.75 10.16
C LEU A 163 -2.74 11.52 8.97
N ALA A 164 -2.72 12.84 9.02
CA ALA A 164 -2.07 13.67 8.00
C ALA A 164 -0.54 13.47 7.96
N GLU A 165 0.10 13.32 9.13
CA GLU A 165 1.53 12.97 9.23
C GLU A 165 1.81 11.61 8.60
N LEU A 166 1.01 10.59 8.93
CA LEU A 166 1.16 9.24 8.39
C LEU A 166 0.86 9.18 6.88
N LEU A 167 -0.11 9.97 6.41
CA LEU A 167 -0.36 10.14 4.97
C LEU A 167 0.86 10.71 4.24
N THR A 168 1.54 11.68 4.84
CA THR A 168 2.76 12.26 4.25
C THR A 168 3.86 11.19 4.13
N GLN A 169 4.01 10.32 5.14
CA GLN A 169 4.95 9.20 5.08
C GLN A 169 4.57 8.18 3.99
N ALA A 170 3.29 7.85 3.86
CA ALA A 170 2.79 6.95 2.81
C ALA A 170 3.05 7.53 1.41
N TYR A 171 2.80 8.82 1.23
CA TYR A 171 3.06 9.55 -0.01
C TYR A 171 4.54 9.54 -0.38
N GLN A 172 5.44 9.81 0.58
CA GLN A 172 6.89 9.76 0.34
C GLN A 172 7.35 8.36 -0.10
N PHE A 173 6.80 7.31 0.50
CA PHE A 173 7.07 5.93 0.10
C PHE A 173 6.66 5.69 -1.36
N ILE A 174 5.40 6.00 -1.72
CA ILE A 174 4.89 5.88 -3.09
C ILE A 174 5.67 6.74 -4.10
N ASN A 175 6.13 7.91 -3.67
CA ASN A 175 6.87 8.81 -4.55
C ASN A 175 8.34 8.43 -4.75
N THR A 176 8.85 7.47 -3.98
CA THR A 176 10.20 6.95 -4.16
C THR A 176 10.25 6.08 -5.42
N PRO A 177 11.07 6.41 -6.44
CA PRO A 177 11.05 5.72 -7.74
C PRO A 177 11.28 4.21 -7.65
N ASN A 178 12.14 3.78 -6.73
CA ASN A 178 12.49 2.37 -6.56
C ASN A 178 11.31 1.57 -6.01
N TYR A 179 10.60 2.09 -5.00
CA TYR A 179 9.43 1.42 -4.44
C TYR A 179 8.26 1.46 -5.42
N TRP A 180 8.10 2.55 -6.16
CA TRP A 180 7.11 2.62 -7.22
C TRP A 180 7.34 1.54 -8.30
N LYS A 181 8.59 1.32 -8.72
CA LYS A 181 8.92 0.25 -9.67
C LYS A 181 8.59 -1.15 -9.12
N CYS A 182 8.80 -1.38 -7.82
CA CYS A 182 8.40 -2.64 -7.16
C CYS A 182 6.88 -2.83 -7.20
N ILE A 183 6.12 -1.78 -6.85
CA ILE A 183 4.65 -1.77 -6.90
C ILE A 183 4.16 -2.03 -8.32
N GLN A 184 4.73 -1.36 -9.32
CA GLN A 184 4.41 -1.61 -10.73
C GLN A 184 4.65 -3.07 -11.09
N SER A 185 5.81 -3.63 -10.73
CA SER A 185 6.16 -5.00 -11.12
C SER A 185 5.21 -6.03 -10.49
N LEU A 186 4.85 -5.86 -9.22
CA LEU A 186 3.85 -6.72 -8.58
C LEU A 186 2.44 -6.51 -9.15
N ALA A 187 2.03 -5.28 -9.46
CA ALA A 187 0.73 -5.01 -10.07
C ALA A 187 0.58 -5.71 -11.42
N HIS A 188 1.62 -5.67 -12.27
CA HIS A 188 1.64 -6.41 -13.53
C HIS A 188 1.57 -7.92 -13.28
N PHE A 189 2.32 -8.44 -12.29
CA PHE A 189 2.24 -9.86 -11.93
C PHE A 189 0.84 -10.27 -11.46
N ILE A 190 0.16 -9.45 -10.64
CA ILE A 190 -1.23 -9.67 -10.22
C ILE A 190 -2.16 -9.76 -11.44
N LEU A 191 -1.95 -8.93 -12.46
CA LEU A 191 -2.79 -8.92 -13.66
C LEU A 191 -2.50 -10.10 -14.58
N ASP A 192 -1.21 -10.40 -14.82
CA ASP A 192 -0.75 -11.36 -15.83
C ASP A 192 -0.77 -12.81 -15.34
N SER A 193 -0.53 -13.04 -14.03
CA SER A 193 -0.56 -14.37 -13.43
C SER A 193 -1.93 -15.02 -13.61
N GLN A 194 -2.01 -16.35 -13.64
CA GLN A 194 -3.30 -17.06 -13.59
C GLN A 194 -3.57 -17.64 -12.21
N GLN A 195 -2.73 -17.34 -11.23
CA GLN A 195 -2.88 -17.80 -9.85
C GLN A 195 -4.07 -17.12 -9.17
N GLU A 196 -4.79 -17.88 -8.37
CA GLU A 196 -5.83 -17.38 -7.46
C GLU A 196 -5.25 -16.89 -6.12
N VAL A 197 -4.05 -17.34 -5.77
CA VAL A 197 -3.32 -16.93 -4.57
C VAL A 197 -1.89 -16.66 -4.94
N ILE A 198 -1.43 -15.44 -4.65
CA ILE A 198 -0.02 -15.04 -4.73
C ILE A 198 0.51 -15.01 -3.30
N THR A 199 1.51 -15.83 -3.03
CA THR A 199 2.08 -15.98 -1.69
C THR A 199 2.97 -14.78 -1.30
N CYS A 200 3.21 -14.62 0.01
CA CYS A 200 4.18 -13.66 0.54
C CYS A 200 5.53 -13.81 -0.17
N ASP A 201 6.04 -15.04 -0.27
CA ASP A 201 7.37 -15.33 -0.82
C ASP A 201 7.48 -14.97 -2.31
N GLU A 202 6.42 -15.18 -3.09
CA GLU A 202 6.35 -14.76 -4.50
C GLU A 202 6.38 -13.23 -4.63
N ALA A 203 5.59 -12.53 -3.81
CA ALA A 203 5.60 -11.06 -3.79
C ALA A 203 6.98 -10.50 -3.37
N ILE A 204 7.60 -11.10 -2.35
CA ILE A 204 8.94 -10.75 -1.88
C ILE A 204 9.98 -10.97 -2.98
N THR A 205 9.92 -12.09 -3.69
CA THR A 205 10.84 -12.38 -4.79
C THR A 205 10.77 -11.30 -5.86
N ILE A 206 9.57 -10.83 -6.21
CA ILE A 206 9.38 -9.73 -7.16
C ILE A 206 10.03 -8.45 -6.64
N PHE A 207 9.80 -8.10 -5.37
CA PHE A 207 10.39 -6.91 -4.75
C PHE A 207 11.92 -6.97 -4.72
N ASP A 208 12.49 -8.10 -4.30
CA ASP A 208 13.94 -8.30 -4.25
C ASP A 208 14.57 -8.18 -5.64
N CYS A 209 13.97 -8.78 -6.67
CA CYS A 209 14.42 -8.63 -8.05
C CYS A 209 14.43 -7.15 -8.49
N CYS A 210 13.39 -6.38 -8.16
CA CYS A 210 13.32 -4.96 -8.48
C CYS A 210 14.41 -4.14 -7.79
N LEU A 211 14.65 -4.41 -6.50
CA LEU A 211 15.64 -3.69 -5.69
C LEU A 211 17.08 -4.04 -6.08
N LEU A 212 17.36 -5.32 -6.41
CA LEU A 212 18.68 -5.80 -6.82
C LEU A 212 19.06 -5.33 -8.24
N ALA A 213 18.13 -5.37 -9.20
CA ALA A 213 18.38 -4.90 -10.57
C ALA A 213 18.82 -3.41 -10.63
N GLN A 214 18.49 -2.62 -9.60
CA GLN A 214 18.89 -1.23 -9.48
C GLN A 214 20.26 -1.02 -8.83
N GLN A 215 20.75 -1.98 -8.04
CA GLN A 215 22.11 -1.95 -7.53
C GLN A 215 23.11 -2.18 -8.68
N HIS A 216 22.79 -3.09 -9.60
CA HIS A 216 23.66 -3.38 -10.76
C HIS A 216 23.71 -2.24 -11.79
N THR A 217 22.62 -1.52 -12.04
CA THR A 217 22.64 -0.34 -12.94
C THR A 217 23.43 0.83 -12.36
N ARG A 218 23.46 0.99 -11.02
CA ARG A 218 24.35 1.97 -10.38
C ARG A 218 25.84 1.63 -10.56
N TRP A 219 26.22 0.35 -10.60
CA TRP A 219 27.61 -0.06 -10.78
C TRP A 219 28.06 -0.03 -12.25
N GLY A 220 27.17 -0.31 -13.20
CA GLY A 220 27.46 -0.19 -14.64
C GLY A 220 27.81 1.23 -15.07
N ASN A 221 27.17 2.24 -14.47
CA ASN A 221 27.42 3.65 -14.80
C ASN A 221 28.73 4.22 -14.21
N PHE A 222 29.44 3.48 -13.35
CA PHE A 222 30.76 3.89 -12.84
C PHE A 222 31.94 3.36 -13.67
N ILE A 223 31.71 2.44 -14.61
CA ILE A 223 32.78 1.77 -15.35
C ILE A 223 33.08 2.42 -16.73
N GLU A 224 32.23 3.34 -17.22
CA GLU A 224 32.45 3.98 -18.54
C GLU A 224 33.32 5.26 -18.54
N PHE A 225 33.85 5.72 -17.40
CA PHE A 225 34.74 6.90 -17.35
C PHE A 225 36.18 6.61 -16.90
N ALA A 226 36.65 5.39 -17.14
CA ALA A 226 38.07 5.05 -16.95
C ALA A 226 38.60 4.23 -18.12
N GLY A 227 38.78 4.88 -19.28
CA GLY A 227 39.70 4.39 -20.31
C GLY A 227 39.25 4.59 -21.74
N ARG A 228 39.62 5.74 -22.33
CA ARG A 228 40.58 5.86 -23.44
C ARG A 228 40.85 7.32 -23.75
#